data_AF-A0A662D1W7-F1
#
_entry.id   AF-A0A662D1W7-F1
#
_cell.length_a   1.000
_cell.length_b   1.000
_cell.length_c   1.000
_cell.angle_alpha   90.00
_cell.angle_beta   90.00
_cell.angle_gamma   90.00
#
_symmetry.space_group_name_H-M   'P 1'
#
loop_
_entity.id
_entity.type
_entity.pdbx_description
1 polymer ?
#
loop_
_entity_poly.entity_id
_entity_poly.type
_entity_poly.pdbx_seq_one_letter_code
_entity_poly.pdbx_strand_id
1 'polypeptide(L)'
;MVGLPGQSFKEIMDTVKFVHKLKVKINPVEFSPIPGTEEYKKAVRDYGFPSDEPLFQNNSIFPMQTKDMDYSKFWEMKNYITKLNSDLK
;
A
#
# COMPACT_ATOMS: atom_id res chain seq x y z
N MET A 1 3.07 -3.71 -4.42
CA MET A 1 3.29 -2.97 -3.16
C MET A 1 2.27 -1.84 -3.07
N VAL A 2 1.82 -1.51 -1.87
CA VAL A 2 0.73 -0.57 -1.60
C VAL A 2 1.22 0.50 -0.62
N GLY A 3 0.98 1.77 -0.94
CA GLY A 3 1.24 2.89 -0.01
C GLY A 3 2.65 3.47 -0.10
N LEU A 4 3.31 3.41 -1.25
CA LEU A 4 4.56 4.16 -1.44
C LEU A 4 4.31 5.68 -1.36
N PRO A 5 5.29 6.48 -0.89
CA PRO A 5 5.21 7.94 -0.96
C PRO A 5 5.00 8.40 -2.41
N GLY A 6 3.97 9.21 -2.64
CA GLY A 6 3.56 9.69 -3.97
C GLY A 6 2.71 8.73 -4.81
N GLN A 7 2.47 7.50 -4.33
CA GLN A 7 1.71 6.51 -5.09
C GLN A 7 0.21 6.79 -5.06
N SER A 8 -0.41 6.82 -6.23
CA SER A 8 -1.86 7.03 -6.34
C SER A 8 -2.63 5.72 -6.15
N PHE A 9 -3.88 5.82 -5.67
CA PHE A 9 -4.79 4.68 -5.60
C PHE A 9 -5.02 4.04 -6.99
N LYS A 10 -5.09 4.88 -8.02
CA LYS A 10 -5.26 4.43 -9.41
C LYS A 10 -4.12 3.50 -9.85
N GLU A 11 -2.87 3.88 -9.58
CA GLU A 11 -1.70 3.07 -9.93
C GLU A 11 -1.73 1.69 -9.28
N ILE A 12 -2.16 1.63 -8.01
CA ILE A 12 -2.28 0.38 -7.26
C ILE A 12 -3.35 -0.51 -7.90
N MET A 13 -4.51 0.06 -8.24
CA MET A 13 -5.59 -0.68 -8.89
C MET A 13 -5.24 -1.12 -10.32
N ASP A 14 -4.50 -0.31 -11.07
CA ASP A 14 -4.00 -0.67 -12.39
C ASP A 14 -3.01 -1.84 -12.30
N THR A 15 -2.14 -1.85 -11.29
CA THR A 15 -1.24 -2.98 -11.00
C THR A 15 -2.02 -4.24 -10.64
N VAL A 16 -3.05 -4.15 -9.78
CA VAL A 16 -3.93 -5.27 -9.42
C VAL A 16 -4.58 -5.88 -10.67
N LYS A 17 -5.16 -5.05 -11.53
CA LYS A 17 -5.79 -5.50 -12.78
C LYS A 17 -4.79 -6.15 -13.74
N PHE A 18 -3.60 -5.55 -13.85
CA PHE A 18 -2.52 -6.09 -14.67
C PHE A 18 -2.12 -7.49 -14.21
N VAL A 19 -1.85 -7.69 -12.92
CA VAL A 19 -1.45 -9.00 -12.37
C VAL A 19 -2.59 -10.01 -12.52
N HIS A 20 -3.84 -9.63 -12.27
CA HIS A 20 -4.98 -10.54 -12.47
C HIS A 20 -5.12 -11.00 -13.94
N LYS A 21 -4.88 -10.09 -14.90
CA LYS A 21 -4.89 -10.43 -16.34
C LYS A 21 -3.85 -11.51 -16.68
N LEU A 22 -2.74 -11.56 -15.95
CA LEU A 22 -1.71 -12.61 -16.09
C LEU A 22 -2.09 -13.94 -15.43
N LYS A 23 -3.28 -14.06 -14.84
CA LYS A 23 -3.80 -15.28 -14.19
C LYS A 23 -2.93 -15.80 -13.04
N VAL A 24 -2.24 -14.89 -12.35
CA VAL A 24 -1.44 -15.19 -11.15
C VAL A 24 -2.10 -14.65 -9.89
N LYS A 25 -1.93 -15.37 -8.78
CA LYS A 25 -2.43 -14.97 -7.48
C LYS A 25 -1.75 -13.70 -7.00
N ILE A 26 -2.54 -12.72 -6.57
CA ILE A 26 -2.07 -11.43 -6.09
C ILE A 26 -1.87 -11.50 -4.57
N ASN A 27 -0.67 -11.16 -4.10
CA ASN A 27 -0.36 -10.99 -2.68
C ASN A 27 0.04 -9.52 -2.41
N PRO A 28 -0.89 -8.64 -2.00
CA PRO A 28 -0.56 -7.24 -1.75
C PRO A 28 0.33 -7.13 -0.51
N VAL A 29 1.41 -6.36 -0.64
CA VAL A 29 2.32 -6.01 0.46
C VAL A 29 2.26 -4.51 0.70
N GLU A 30 2.25 -4.12 1.97
CA GLU A 30 2.23 -2.73 2.41
C GLU A 30 3.65 -2.17 2.44
N PHE A 31 3.81 -0.93 2.02
CA PHE A 31 5.06 -0.21 2.19
C PHE A 31 5.28 0.07 3.68
N SER A 32 6.49 -0.20 4.14
CA SER A 32 6.94 0.11 5.50
C SER A 32 8.12 1.08 5.41
N PRO A 33 8.04 2.28 6.01
CA PRO A 33 9.13 3.24 5.94
C PRO A 33 10.33 2.81 6.77
N ILE A 34 11.35 2.28 6.10
CA ILE A 34 12.57 1.79 6.74
C ILE A 34 13.52 2.97 6.99
N PRO A 35 13.90 3.28 8.26
CA PRO A 35 14.84 4.36 8.56
C PRO A 35 16.13 4.28 7.74
N GLY A 36 16.60 5.45 7.30
CA GLY A 36 17.82 5.56 6.48
C GLY A 36 17.60 5.39 4.97
N THR A 37 16.42 4.94 4.53
CA THR A 37 16.08 4.89 3.09
C THR A 37 15.64 6.24 2.54
N GLU A 38 15.75 6.44 1.24
CA GLU A 38 15.24 7.66 0.57
C GLU A 38 13.72 7.76 0.68
N GLU A 39 13.02 6.63 0.60
CA GLU A 39 11.56 6.57 0.74
C GLU A 39 11.11 6.96 2.15
N TYR A 40 11.87 6.58 3.18
CA TYR A 40 11.63 7.06 4.54
C TYR A 40 11.79 8.57 4.65
N LYS A 41 12.84 9.16 4.06
CA LYS A 41 13.02 10.61 4.04
C LYS A 41 11.85 11.32 3.34
N LYS A 42 11.35 10.76 2.24
CA LYS A 42 10.14 11.25 1.54
C LYS A 42 8.90 11.14 2.43
N ALA A 43 8.70 10.01 3.09
CA ALA A 43 7.56 9.80 4.00
C ALA A 43 7.56 10.83 5.15
N VAL A 44 8.68 11.01 5.85
CA VAL A 44 8.80 12.00 6.94
C VAL A 44 8.51 13.41 6.43
N ARG A 45 9.12 13.80 5.30
CA ARG A 45 9.00 15.16 4.75
C ARG A 45 7.60 15.47 4.20
N ASP A 46 7.04 14.55 3.40
CA ASP A 46 5.85 14.83 2.58
C ASP A 46 4.55 14.40 3.26
N TYR A 47 4.63 13.50 4.25
CA TYR A 47 3.48 12.91 4.93
C TYR A 47 3.46 13.14 6.45
N GLY A 48 4.42 13.89 6.99
CA GLY A 48 4.47 14.23 8.42
C GLY A 48 4.70 13.02 9.32
N PHE A 49 5.44 12.03 8.81
CA PHE A 49 5.67 10.76 9.46
C PHE A 49 6.48 10.94 10.77
N PRO A 50 6.00 10.48 11.93
CA PRO A 50 6.74 10.59 13.19
C PRO A 50 7.99 9.70 13.14
N SER A 51 9.17 10.33 13.08
CA SER A 51 10.43 9.58 12.99
C SER A 51 10.81 8.87 14.29
N ASP A 52 10.28 9.35 15.41
CA ASP A 52 10.53 8.91 16.78
C ASP A 52 9.57 7.81 17.26
N GLU A 53 8.50 7.50 16.52
CA GLU A 53 7.56 6.42 16.84
C GLU A 53 7.84 5.15 16.02
N PRO A 54 8.36 4.07 16.62
CA PRO A 54 8.71 2.84 15.90
C PRO A 54 7.53 2.11 15.25
N LEU A 55 6.30 2.28 15.72
CA LEU A 55 5.12 1.65 15.11
C LEU A 55 4.88 2.09 13.66
N PHE A 56 5.30 3.30 13.33
CA PHE A 56 5.23 3.82 11.98
C PHE A 56 6.27 3.15 11.04
N GLN A 57 7.26 2.46 11.58
CA GLN A 57 8.34 1.82 10.81
C GLN A 57 8.09 0.32 10.55
N ASN A 58 6.95 -0.21 10.99
CA ASN A 58 6.58 -1.61 10.77
C ASN A 58 5.22 -1.72 10.05
N ASN A 59 4.73 -2.94 9.81
CA ASN A 59 3.47 -3.22 9.10
C ASN A 59 2.27 -3.49 10.03
N SER A 60 2.34 -3.07 11.29
CA SER A 60 1.25 -3.26 12.27
C SER A 60 0.11 -2.25 12.07
N ILE A 61 0.40 -1.13 11.42
CA ILE A 61 -0.56 -0.11 11.02
C ILE A 61 -0.37 0.20 9.53
N PHE A 62 -1.34 0.87 8.92
CA PHE A 62 -1.21 1.46 7.60
C PHE A 62 -1.00 2.98 7.74
N PRO A 63 0.24 3.46 7.85
CA PRO A 63 0.51 4.85 8.20
C PRO A 63 0.54 5.77 6.98
N MET A 64 0.67 5.21 5.77
CA MET A 64 0.74 5.96 4.50
C MET A 64 -0.63 6.29 3.94
N GLN A 65 -1.48 6.88 4.78
CA GLN A 65 -2.82 7.30 4.38
C GLN A 65 -2.77 8.60 3.58
N THR A 66 -3.62 8.66 2.57
CA THR A 66 -3.86 9.87 1.77
C THR A 66 -5.36 10.09 1.63
N LYS A 67 -5.79 11.26 1.16
CA LYS A 67 -7.22 11.51 0.85
C LYS A 67 -7.77 10.48 -0.15
N ASP A 68 -6.92 9.98 -1.04
CA ASP A 68 -7.30 9.03 -2.08
C ASP A 68 -7.13 7.56 -1.67
N MET A 69 -6.48 7.31 -0.53
CA MET A 69 -6.19 5.98 0.01
C MET A 69 -6.22 6.05 1.54
N ASP A 70 -7.42 5.96 2.09
CA ASP A 70 -7.65 5.81 3.54
C ASP A 70 -7.84 4.33 3.91
N TYR A 71 -8.10 4.06 5.19
CA TYR A 71 -8.37 2.70 5.65
C TYR A 71 -9.57 2.03 4.96
N SER A 72 -10.63 2.77 4.63
CA SER A 72 -11.81 2.20 3.97
C SER A 72 -11.44 1.69 2.57
N LYS A 73 -10.83 2.55 1.76
CA LYS A 73 -10.37 2.19 0.41
C LYS A 73 -9.33 1.09 0.42
N PHE A 74 -8.44 1.11 1.41
CA PHE A 74 -7.44 0.06 1.58
C PHE A 74 -8.09 -1.32 1.80
N TRP A 75 -9.12 -1.39 2.64
CA TRP A 75 -9.89 -2.62 2.86
C TRP A 75 -10.74 -3.01 1.65
N GLU A 76 -11.37 -2.06 0.97
CA GLU A 76 -12.08 -2.30 -0.30
C GLU A 76 -11.16 -2.94 -1.34
N MET A 77 -9.94 -2.43 -1.48
CA MET A 77 -8.91 -3.00 -2.35
C MET A 77 -8.55 -4.43 -1.93
N LYS A 78 -8.29 -4.68 -0.64
CA LYS A 78 -7.96 -6.04 -0.13
C LYS A 78 -9.11 -7.04 -0.40
N ASN A 79 -10.35 -6.63 -0.20
CA ASN A 79 -11.53 -7.44 -0.50
C ASN A 79 -11.66 -7.72 -2.01
N TYR A 80 -11.45 -6.71 -2.84
CA TYR A 80 -11.46 -6.85 -4.29
C TYR A 80 -10.40 -7.84 -4.78
N ILE A 81 -9.16 -7.73 -4.27
CA ILE A 81 -8.07 -8.67 -4.57
C ILE A 81 -8.45 -10.10 -4.16
N THR A 82 -9.08 -10.27 -3.00
CA THR A 82 -9.53 -11.57 -2.51
C THR A 82 -10.56 -12.22 -3.44
N LYS A 83 -11.50 -11.42 -3.95
CA LYS A 83 -12.46 -11.86 -4.97
C LYS A 83 -11.76 -12.28 -6.26
N LEU A 84 -10.90 -11.43 -6.81
CA LEU A 84 -10.14 -11.74 -8.02
C LEU A 84 -9.31 -13.01 -7.88
N ASN A 85 -8.67 -13.22 -6.74
CA ASN A 85 -7.92 -14.44 -6.47
C ASN A 85 -8.82 -15.68 -6.36
N SER A 86 -10.07 -15.53 -5.90
CA SER A 86 -11.04 -16.62 -5.83
C SER A 86 -11.56 -17.02 -7.22
N ASP A 87 -11.59 -16.07 -8.16
CA ASP A 87 -11.98 -16.28 -9.56
C ASP A 87 -10.89 -16.96 -10.41
N LEU A 88 -9.66 -17.11 -9.87
CA LEU A 88 -8.56 -17.84 -10.51
C LEU A 88 -8.63 -19.36 -10.26
N LYS A 89 -9.66 -19.85 -9.56
CA LYS A 89 -9.91 -21.28 -9.32
C LYS A 89 -10.17 -22.05 -10.61
#